data_AF-A0A9X1SEY2-F1
#
_entry.id   AF-A0A9X1SEY2-F1
#
_cell.length_a   1.000
_cell.length_b   1.000
_cell.length_c   1.000
_cell.angle_alpha   90.00
_cell.angle_beta   90.00
_cell.angle_gamma   90.00
#
_symmetry.space_group_name_H-M   'P 1'
#
loop_
_entity.id
_entity.type
_entity.pdbx_description
1 polymer ?
#
loop_
_entity_poly.entity_id
_entity_poly.type
_entity_poly.pdbx_seq_one_letter_code
_entity_poly.pdbx_strand_id
1 'polypeptide(L)' 'MATQPDVGDAREELGTGIRATAFGRFVIFFRYRTSDVEIVRILSGDQDPKLL' A
#
# COMPACT_ATOMS: atom_id res chain seq x y z
N MET A 1 14.62 2.30 -10.31
CA MET A 1 13.27 1.96 -10.81
C MET A 1 12.41 3.19 -10.63
N ALA A 2 12.18 3.94 -11.71
CA ALA A 2 11.47 5.23 -11.70
C ALA A 2 10.46 5.29 -12.85
N THR A 3 9.87 4.15 -13.25
CA THR A 3 9.18 4.03 -14.55
C THR A 3 7.85 3.27 -14.52
N GLN A 4 7.26 3.00 -13.34
CA GLN A 4 5.91 2.44 -13.26
C GLN A 4 4.99 3.37 -12.48
N PRO A 5 4.11 4.13 -13.15
CA PRO A 5 3.26 5.14 -12.50
C PRO A 5 2.21 4.54 -11.55
N ASP A 6 1.90 3.25 -11.67
CA ASP A 6 0.85 2.58 -10.91
C ASP A 6 1.37 1.37 -10.11
N VAL A 7 2.35 1.59 -9.23
CA VAL A 7 2.75 0.56 -8.26
C VAL A 7 1.62 0.33 -7.25
N GLY A 8 1.29 -0.94 -7.00
CA GLY A 8 0.35 -1.39 -5.98
C GLY A 8 -1.13 -1.28 -6.37
N ASP A 9 -1.96 -2.13 -5.76
CA ASP A 9 -3.39 -2.19 -5.98
C ASP A 9 -4.11 -1.06 -5.25
N ALA A 10 -5.07 -0.41 -5.89
CA ALA A 10 -5.94 0.56 -5.24
C ALA A 10 -6.80 -0.13 -4.18
N ARG A 11 -6.86 0.46 -2.98
CA ARG A 11 -7.63 -0.02 -1.82
C ARG A 11 -8.61 1.05 -1.39
N GLU A 12 -9.54 1.42 -2.27
CA GLU A 12 -10.52 2.49 -2.03
C GLU A 12 -11.37 2.24 -0.78
N GLU A 13 -11.58 0.98 -0.42
CA GLU A 13 -12.27 0.55 0.80
C GLU A 13 -11.53 0.92 2.10
N LEU A 14 -10.22 1.19 2.02
CA LEU A 14 -9.40 1.62 3.16
C LEU A 14 -9.24 3.14 3.22
N GLY A 15 -9.75 3.87 2.22
CA GLY A 15 -9.74 5.32 2.13
C GLY A 15 -9.25 5.84 0.78
N THR A 16 -9.52 7.12 0.52
CA THR A 16 -9.19 7.77 -0.75
C THR A 16 -7.70 7.75 -1.04
N GLY A 17 -7.34 7.21 -2.21
CA GLY A 17 -5.97 7.18 -2.72
C GLY A 17 -5.05 6.19 -2.02
N ILE A 18 -5.58 5.33 -1.14
CA ILE A 18 -4.81 4.25 -0.53
C ILE A 18 -4.50 3.18 -1.57
N ARG A 19 -3.25 2.74 -1.57
CA ARG A 19 -2.72 1.65 -2.38
C ARG A 19 -2.01 0.64 -1.48
N ALA A 20 -1.92 -0.60 -1.94
CA ALA A 20 -1.20 -1.66 -1.26
C ALA A 20 -0.22 -2.36 -2.19
N THR A 21 0.95 -2.74 -1.68
CA THR A 21 1.87 -3.61 -2.42
C THR A 21 2.50 -4.64 -1.49
N ALA A 22 2.75 -5.84 -2.02
CA ALA A 22 3.46 -6.88 -1.30
C ALA A 22 4.98 -6.69 -1.46
N PHE A 23 5.70 -6.74 -0.35
CA PHE A 23 7.15 -6.75 -0.31
C PHE A 23 7.65 -7.85 0.62
N GLY A 24 8.07 -8.97 0.03
CA GLY A 24 8.40 -10.19 0.79
C GLY A 24 7.18 -10.67 1.58
N ARG A 25 7.33 -10.78 2.91
CA ARG A 25 6.24 -11.14 3.82
C ARG A 25 5.42 -9.95 4.28
N PHE A 26 5.55 -8.76 3.71
CA PHE A 26 4.86 -7.57 4.21
C PHE A 26 3.86 -7.04 3.18
N VAL A 27 2.76 -6.48 3.67
CA VAL A 27 1.85 -5.64 2.89
C VAL A 27 2.07 -4.19 3.32
N ILE A 28 2.47 -3.36 2.38
CA ILE A 28 2.72 -1.94 2.59
C ILE A 28 1.54 -1.15 2.03
N PHE A 29 0.86 -0.41 2.90
CA PHE A 29 -0.20 0.52 2.54
C PHE A 29 0.35 1.93 2.45
N PHE A 30 0.10 2.60 1.34
CA PHE A 30 0.64 3.93 1.06
C PHE A 30 -0.31 4.76 0.21
N ARG A 31 -0.06 6.06 0.10
CA ARG A 31 -0.71 6.92 -0.88
C ARG A 31 0.28 7.92 -1.45
N TYR A 32 0.04 8.34 -2.68
CA TYR A 32 0.76 9.47 -3.27
C TYR A 32 0.21 10.79 -2.73
N ARG A 33 1.11 11.67 -2.35
CA ARG A 33 0.88 13.10 -2.18
C ARG A 33 1.54 13.84 -3.34
N THR A 34 1.26 15.13 -3.46
CA THR A 34 1.79 15.97 -4.54
C THR A 34 3.31 15.90 -4.67
N SER A 35 4.03 15.72 -3.56
CA SER A 35 5.51 15.75 -3.50
C SER A 35 6.15 14.49 -2.95
N ASP A 36 5.39 13.58 -2.36
CA ASP A 36 5.92 12.46 -1.58
C ASP A 36 5.00 11.25 -1.56
N VAL A 37 5.51 10.18 -0.97
CA VAL A 37 4.76 8.95 -0.68
C VAL A 37 4.58 8.87 0.83
N GLU A 38 3.33 8.82 1.27
CA GLU A 38 2.99 8.62 2.66
C GLU A 38 2.76 7.13 2.93
N ILE A 39 3.60 6.51 3.76
CA ILE A 39 3.37 5.15 4.25
C ILE A 39 2.31 5.22 5.36
N VAL A 40 1.16 4.62 5.11
CA VAL A 40 0.02 4.63 6.03
C VAL A 40 0.13 3.48 7.04
N ARG A 41 0.57 2.30 6.59
CA ARG A 41 0.72 1.12 7.43
C ARG A 41 1.63 0.08 6.79
N ILE A 42 2.30 -0.72 7.61
CA ILE A 42 2.99 -1.94 7.17
C ILE A 42 2.46 -3.09 8.03
N LEU A 43 1.97 -4.15 7.38
CA LEU A 43 1.53 -5.38 8.03
C LEU A 43 2.45 -6.53 7.64
N SER A 44 2.78 -7.41 8.59
CA SER A 44 3.38 -8.71 8.25
C SER A 44 2.27 -9.63 7.73
N GLY A 45 2.55 -10.44 6.73
CA GLY A 45 1.66 -11.46 6.16
C GLY A 45 1.40 -12.62 7.12
N ASP A 46 2.17 -12.69 8.21
CA ASP A 46 1.87 -13.55 9.37
C ASP A 46 0.79 -12.94 10.29
N GLN A 47 0.33 -11.72 10.04
CA GLN A 47 -0.83 -11.13 10.70
C GLN A 47 -2.09 -11.49 9.89
N ASP A 48 -2.87 -12.40 10.46
CA ASP A 48 -4.12 -12.96 9.93
C ASP A 48 -5.10 -11.87 9.40
N PRO A 49 -5.57 -11.97 8.14
CA PRO A 49 -6.33 -10.92 7.45
C PRO A 49 -7.84 -11.07 7.64
N LYS A 50 -8.36 -10.79 8.84
CA LYS A 50 -9.78 -10.36 8.95
C LYS A 50 -10.02 -8.92 8.47
N LEU A 51 -9.00 -8.31 7.88
CA LEU A 51 -9.02 -6.95 7.35
C LEU A 51 -8.34 -6.92 5.97
N LEU A 52 -8.83 -7.75 5.04
CA LEU A 52 -8.63 -7.57 3.61
C LEU A 52 -9.97 -7.67 2.90
#